data_AF-A0A7K3ZUM5-F1
#
_entry.id   AF-A0A7K3ZUM5-F1
#
_cell.length_a   1.000
_cell.length_b   1.000
_cell.length_c   1.000
_cell.angle_alpha   90.00
_cell.angle_beta   90.00
_cell.angle_gamma   90.00
#
_symmetry.space_group_name_H-M   'P 1'
#
loop_
_entity.id
_entity.type
_entity.pdbx_description
1 polymer ?
#
loop_
_entity_poly.entity_id
_entity_poly.type
_entity_poly.pdbx_seq_one_letter_code
_entity_poly.pdbx_strand_id
1 'polypeptide(L)' 'MLPSDRKRSVLVKRKGKTDPSYGLPPEQRSLKQHLSLGAINLDKTSGPTSHEV' A
#
# COMPACT_ATOMS: atom_id res chain seq x y z
N MET A 1 1.28 0.96 22.29
CA MET A 1 0.27 1.61 21.44
C MET A 1 0.86 2.90 20.91
N LEU A 2 1.25 2.87 19.65
CA LEU A 2 1.72 4.04 18.90
C LEU A 2 0.51 4.79 18.31
N PRO A 3 0.67 6.07 17.90
CA PRO A 3 -0.40 6.79 17.21
C PRO A 3 -0.97 6.07 15.98
N SER A 4 -0.14 5.29 15.28
CA SER A 4 -0.52 4.50 14.11
C SER A 4 -1.45 3.33 14.42
N ASP A 5 -1.43 2.80 15.64
CA ASP A 5 -2.23 1.62 16.03
C ASP A 5 -3.72 1.98 16.27
N ARG A 6 -4.05 3.27 16.32
CA ARG A 6 -5.41 3.74 16.60
C ARG A 6 -6.36 3.39 15.44
N LYS A 7 -7.21 2.40 15.65
CA LYS A 7 -8.34 2.08 14.76
C LYS A 7 -9.31 3.27 14.68
N ARG A 8 -9.74 3.59 13.46
CA ARG A 8 -10.72 4.63 13.16
C ARG A 8 -12.01 4.00 12.64
N SER A 9 -13.15 4.64 12.90
CA SER A 9 -14.44 4.22 12.37
C SER A 9 -14.68 4.79 10.97
N VAL A 10 -15.43 4.05 10.16
CA VAL A 10 -15.85 4.49 8.82
C VAL A 10 -17.22 5.17 8.92
N LEU A 11 -17.35 6.39 8.40
CA LEU A 11 -18.62 7.11 8.28
C LEU A 11 -19.08 7.13 6.82
N VAL A 12 -20.24 6.55 6.51
CA VAL A 12 -20.75 6.44 5.14
C VAL A 12 -21.59 7.67 4.80
N LYS A 13 -21.06 8.53 3.93
CA LYS A 13 -21.79 9.73 3.45
C LYS A 13 -22.83 9.41 2.37
N ARG A 14 -22.51 8.48 1.46
CA ARG A 14 -23.39 8.03 0.36
C ARG A 14 -23.07 6.60 0.02
N LYS A 15 -24.10 5.80 -0.31
CA LYS A 15 -23.91 4.45 -0.85
C LYS A 15 -23.51 4.53 -2.34
N GLY A 16 -22.49 3.78 -2.73
CA GLY A 16 -22.01 3.72 -4.10
C GLY A 16 -21.37 2.36 -4.38
N LYS A 17 -21.19 2.05 -5.68
CA LYS A 17 -20.45 0.89 -6.16
C LYS A 17 -19.44 1.37 -7.20
N THR A 18 -18.34 0.65 -7.34
CA THR A 18 -17.35 0.90 -8.40
C THR A 18 -17.60 -0.08 -9.55
N ASP A 19 -17.40 0.40 -10.78
CA ASP A 19 -17.42 -0.44 -11.97
C ASP A 19 -16.05 -1.14 -12.10
N PRO A 20 -16.00 -2.49 -12.11
CA PRO A 20 -14.75 -3.25 -12.15
C PRO A 20 -14.00 -3.16 -13.48
N SER A 21 -14.62 -2.63 -14.54
CA SER A 21 -13.94 -2.40 -15.82
C SER A 21 -12.91 -1.26 -15.78
N TYR A 22 -12.91 -0.45 -14.72
CA TYR A 22 -11.98 0.66 -14.54
C TYR A 22 -10.95 0.37 -13.45
N GLY A 23 -9.69 0.66 -13.76
CA GLY A 23 -8.57 0.42 -12.85
C GLY A 23 -8.27 -1.07 -12.68
N LEU A 24 -7.45 -1.39 -11.67
CA LEU A 24 -7.04 -2.76 -11.36
C LEU A 24 -6.95 -2.93 -9.83
N PRO A 25 -7.58 -3.97 -9.25
CA PRO A 25 -7.33 -4.38 -7.88
C PRO A 25 -5.83 -4.55 -7.62
N PRO A 26 -5.31 -4.20 -6.43
CA PRO A 26 -3.89 -4.34 -6.12
C PRO A 26 -3.33 -5.73 -6.43
N GLU A 27 -4.10 -6.78 -6.19
CA GLU A 27 -3.73 -8.19 -6.34
C GLU A 27 -3.74 -8.67 -7.79
N GLN A 28 -4.31 -7.89 -8.72
CA GLN A 28 -4.45 -8.23 -10.14
C GLN A 28 -3.49 -7.43 -11.03
N ARG A 29 -2.61 -6.61 -10.45
CA ARG A 29 -1.65 -5.83 -11.22
C ARG A 29 -0.64 -6.75 -11.88
N SER A 30 -0.12 -6.34 -13.04
CA SER A 30 1.03 -7.03 -13.64
C SER A 30 2.26 -6.92 -12.73
N LEU A 31 3.23 -7.82 -12.87
CA LEU A 31 4.49 -7.76 -12.12
C LEU A 31 5.18 -6.39 -12.27
N LYS A 32 5.19 -5.84 -13.49
CA LYS A 32 5.75 -4.51 -13.76
C LYS A 32 5.06 -3.41 -12.94
N GLN A 33 3.73 -3.45 -12.86
CA GLN A 33 2.96 -2.49 -12.07
C GLN A 33 3.15 -2.67 -10.57
N HIS A 34 3.30 -3.92 -10.10
CA HIS A 34 3.63 -4.19 -8.70
C HIS A 34 4.99 -3.62 -8.31
N LEU A 35 6.01 -3.75 -9.18
CA LEU A 35 7.32 -3.17 -8.93
C LEU A 35 7.28 -1.64 -8.94
N SER A 36 6.52 -1.03 -9.85
CA SER A 36 6.44 0.43 -9.95
C SER A 36 5.55 1.11 -8.88
N LEU A 37 4.56 0.40 -8.34
CA LEU A 37 3.57 0.93 -7.38
C LEU A 37 3.66 0.27 -5.99
N GLY A 38 4.68 -0.56 -5.78
CA GLY A 38 4.88 -1.34 -4.56
C GLY A 38 5.76 -0.64 -3.55
N ALA A 39 5.88 -1.27 -2.37
CA ALA A 39 6.83 -0.89 -1.33
C ALA A 39 7.52 -2.16 -0.82
N ILE A 40 8.80 -2.05 -0.45
CA ILE A 40 9.59 -3.15 0.09
C ILE A 40 9.71 -2.94 1.60
N ASN A 41 9.20 -3.88 2.39
CA ASN A 41 9.46 -3.94 3.83
C ASN A 41 10.82 -4.60 4.07
N LEU A 42 11.89 -3.83 3.87
CA LEU A 42 13.25 -4.33 3.91
C LEU A 42 13.77 -4.39 5.36
N ASP A 43 14.30 -5.55 5.75
CA ASP A 43 15.11 -5.66 6.97
C ASP A 43 16.54 -5.24 6.66
N LYS A 44 16.88 -4.00 7.03
CA LYS A 44 18.14 -3.36 6.66
C LYS A 44 19.30 -3.94 7.48
N THR A 45 20.38 -4.33 6.82
CA THR A 45 21.63 -4.75 7.49
C THR A 45 22.38 -3.58 8.14
N SER A 46 23.20 -3.89 9.15
CA SER A 46 24.13 -2.91 9.74
C SER A 46 25.31 -2.64 8.81
N GLY A 47 25.85 -1.41 8.84
CA GLY A 47 27.00 -1.00 8.01
C GLY A 47 26.64 0.16 7.07
N PRO A 48 25.94 -0.08 5.95
CA PRO A 48 25.65 0.96 4.96
C PRO A 48 24.66 2.01 5.48
N THR A 49 24.74 3.21 4.94
CA THR A 49 23.72 4.25 5.13
C THR A 49 22.43 3.84 4.40
N SER A 50 21.30 4.45 4.77
CA SER A 50 20.01 4.06 4.17
C SER A 50 19.84 4.52 2.72
N HIS A 51 20.64 5.48 2.22
CA HIS A 51 20.59 5.88 0.81
C HIS A 51 21.43 4.97 -0.10
N GLU A 52 22.37 4.22 0.48
CA GLU A 52 23.21 3.24 -0.25
C GLU A 52 22.51 1.89 -0.45
N VAL A 53 21.38 1.68 0.23
CA VAL A 53 20.55 0.46 0.19
C VAL A 53 19.25 0.77 -0.52
#